data_AF-A0A4Q6AVZ6-F1
#
_entry.id   AF-A0A4Q6AVZ6-F1
#
_cell.length_a   1.000
_cell.length_b   1.000
_cell.length_c   1.000
_cell.angle_alpha   90.00
_cell.angle_beta   90.00
_cell.angle_gamma   90.00
#
_symmetry.space_group_name_H-M   'P 1'
#
loop_
_entity.id
_entity.type
_entity.pdbx_description
1 polymer ?
#
loop_
_entity_poly.entity_id
_entity_poly.type
_entity_poly.pdbx_seq_one_letter_code
_entity_poly.pdbx_strand_id
1 'polypeptide(L)'
;MRSILFLAICLCLGVTACNNGNTQNTEKTEQTNQDVRIVSISGTTTEILCALGMEKNIVGVDVTSTYPESVQKLPKVGHNRNMSAEAIIALKPTLVVGVTENVSPQLIEQLRAANIKVQTYNLESSPEGAKNLVRQMAD
;
A
#
# COMPACT_ATOMS: atom_id res chain seq x y z
N MET A 1 -20.35 30.54 79.61
CA MET A 1 -21.65 30.98 79.05
C MET A 1 -21.33 31.90 77.86
N ARG A 2 -21.62 31.67 76.58
CA ARG A 2 -22.34 30.68 75.74
C ARG A 2 -21.59 30.78 74.37
N SER A 3 -20.98 29.71 73.86
CA SER A 3 -21.50 28.83 72.80
C SER A 3 -21.92 29.52 71.49
N ILE A 4 -21.55 28.88 70.37
CA ILE A 4 -22.10 28.96 68.99
C ILE A 4 -21.25 29.81 68.02
N LEU A 5 -20.32 29.19 67.27
CA LEU A 5 -20.51 28.52 65.96
C LEU A 5 -20.17 29.48 64.81
N PHE A 6 -18.90 29.48 64.38
CA PHE A 6 -18.57 29.81 63.00
C PHE A 6 -17.82 28.63 62.41
N LEU A 7 -18.64 27.76 61.85
CA LEU A 7 -18.34 26.53 61.14
C LEU A 7 -17.34 26.81 60.02
N ALA A 8 -16.16 26.21 60.15
CA ALA A 8 -15.20 26.06 59.06
C ALA A 8 -15.85 25.24 57.94
N ILE A 9 -16.22 25.90 56.84
CA ILE A 9 -16.48 25.25 55.55
C ILE A 9 -15.42 25.78 54.59
N CYS A 10 -14.24 25.20 54.70
CA CYS A 10 -13.25 25.21 53.62
C CYS A 10 -13.64 24.06 52.68
N LEU A 11 -14.64 24.29 51.83
CA LEU A 11 -15.00 23.39 50.74
C LEU A 11 -14.56 24.00 49.41
N CYS A 12 -13.26 24.21 49.26
CA CYS A 12 -12.63 24.46 47.98
C CYS A 12 -12.16 23.12 47.40
N LEU A 13 -13.10 22.25 47.02
CA LEU A 13 -12.84 21.18 46.03
C LEU A 13 -13.24 21.71 44.65
N GLY A 14 -12.56 22.78 44.23
CA GLY A 14 -12.52 23.21 42.85
C GLY A 14 -11.46 22.41 42.10
N VAL A 15 -11.71 21.13 41.86
CA VAL A 15 -10.99 20.39 40.82
C VAL A 15 -11.43 20.96 39.48
N THR A 16 -10.66 21.92 38.96
CA THR A 16 -10.75 22.36 37.57
C THR A 16 -10.31 21.19 36.69
N ALA A 17 -11.25 20.29 36.41
CA ALA A 17 -11.10 19.33 35.32
C ALA A 17 -11.32 20.10 34.02
N CYS A 18 -10.22 20.45 33.34
CA CYS A 18 -10.25 20.80 31.94
C CYS A 18 -10.71 19.55 31.17
N ASN A 19 -12.01 19.42 30.94
CA ASN A 19 -12.55 18.45 30.02
C ASN A 19 -12.18 18.91 28.60
N ASN A 20 -11.01 18.50 28.14
CA ASN A 20 -10.65 18.58 26.73
C ASN A 20 -11.64 17.69 26.00
N GLY A 21 -12.60 18.31 25.31
CA GLY A 21 -13.44 17.65 24.32
C GLY A 21 -12.56 17.17 23.18
N ASN A 22 -11.88 16.05 23.40
CA ASN A 22 -11.19 15.29 22.38
C ASN A 22 -12.29 14.71 21.50
N THR A 23 -12.76 15.55 20.57
CA THR A 23 -13.47 15.13 19.39
C THR A 23 -12.57 14.08 18.77
N GLN A 24 -12.96 12.82 18.91
CA GLN A 24 -12.36 11.69 18.23
C GLN A 24 -12.61 11.89 16.74
N ASN A 25 -11.83 12.79 16.13
CA ASN A 25 -11.51 12.68 14.73
C ASN A 25 -10.86 11.31 14.61
N THR A 26 -11.59 10.43 13.95
CA THR A 26 -11.19 9.09 13.61
C THR A 26 -9.81 9.20 12.94
N GLU A 27 -8.76 8.99 13.71
CA GLU A 27 -7.43 8.68 13.22
C GLU A 27 -7.55 7.32 12.56
N LYS A 28 -8.07 7.33 11.33
CA LYS A 28 -7.80 6.30 10.36
C LYS A 28 -6.29 6.32 10.21
N THR A 29 -5.63 5.32 10.77
CA THR A 29 -4.20 5.05 10.62
C THR A 29 -3.89 4.85 9.14
N GLU A 30 -3.83 5.93 8.37
CA GLU A 30 -3.15 5.95 7.09
C GLU A 30 -1.66 6.06 7.43
N GLN A 31 -1.06 4.92 7.78
CA GLN A 31 0.35 4.71 7.49
C GLN A 31 0.51 4.79 5.98
N THR A 32 0.60 6.02 5.47
CA THR A 32 1.15 6.25 4.15
C THR A 32 2.60 5.84 4.22
N ASN A 33 2.88 4.63 3.75
CA ASN A 33 4.21 4.17 3.37
C ASN A 33 4.62 5.06 2.18
N GLN A 34 5.11 6.28 2.50
CA GLN A 34 5.18 7.42 1.57
C GLN A 34 6.12 7.20 0.37
N ASP A 35 6.84 6.08 0.27
CA ASP A 35 7.79 5.83 -0.83
C ASP A 35 7.55 4.56 -1.63
N VAL A 36 6.47 3.80 -1.38
CA VAL A 36 6.18 2.60 -2.18
C VAL A 36 5.51 2.97 -3.49
N ARG A 37 6.25 2.86 -4.60
CA ARG A 37 5.81 3.13 -5.98
C ARG A 37 5.98 1.84 -6.79
N ILE A 38 4.86 1.25 -7.18
CA ILE A 38 4.81 -0.08 -7.77
C ILE A 38 4.51 0.02 -9.25
N VAL A 39 5.29 -0.66 -10.07
CA VAL A 39 4.86 -1.02 -11.43
C VAL A 39 4.50 -2.50 -11.43
N SER A 40 3.26 -2.82 -11.79
CA SER A 40 2.77 -4.21 -11.86
C SER A 40 2.77 -4.67 -13.32
N ILE A 41 3.42 -5.80 -13.60
CA ILE A 41 3.67 -6.26 -14.97
C ILE A 41 2.89 -7.54 -15.32
N SER A 42 1.72 -7.70 -14.72
CA SER A 42 0.75 -8.77 -15.00
C SER A 42 -0.61 -8.37 -14.43
N GLY A 43 -1.69 -8.64 -15.17
CA GLY A 43 -3.05 -8.47 -14.68
C GLY A 43 -3.28 -9.18 -13.33
N THR A 44 -2.80 -10.43 -13.20
CA THR A 44 -2.91 -11.19 -11.94
C THR A 44 -2.28 -10.46 -10.76
N THR A 45 -1.05 -9.95 -10.89
CA THR A 45 -0.41 -9.24 -9.78
C THR A 45 -1.06 -7.87 -9.54
N THR A 46 -1.58 -7.21 -10.58
CA THR A 46 -2.33 -5.95 -10.42
C THR A 46 -3.59 -6.16 -9.60
N GLU A 47 -4.40 -7.16 -9.92
CA GLU A 47 -5.64 -7.44 -9.22
C GLU A 47 -5.39 -7.79 -7.75
N ILE A 48 -4.37 -8.61 -7.48
CA ILE A 48 -3.99 -8.96 -6.11
C ILE A 48 -3.52 -7.73 -5.34
N LEU A 49 -2.67 -6.88 -5.93
CA LEU A 49 -2.23 -5.63 -5.28
C LEU A 49 -3.42 -4.72 -4.95
N CYS A 50 -4.40 -4.61 -5.85
CA CYS A 50 -5.60 -3.82 -5.60
C CYS A 50 -6.43 -4.43 -4.46
N ALA A 51 -6.63 -5.75 -4.47
CA ALA A 51 -7.34 -6.47 -3.41
C ALA A 51 -6.66 -6.36 -2.04
N LEU A 52 -5.33 -6.24 -2.01
CA LEU A 52 -4.53 -6.00 -0.80
C LEU A 52 -4.50 -4.52 -0.36
N GLY A 53 -5.22 -3.63 -1.05
CA GLY A 53 -5.30 -2.20 -0.69
C GLY A 53 -4.11 -1.36 -1.17
N MET A 54 -3.28 -1.90 -2.05
CA MET A 54 -2.07 -1.26 -2.59
C MET A 54 -2.32 -0.49 -3.90
N GLU A 55 -3.58 -0.37 -4.35
CA GLU A 55 -3.94 0.27 -5.63
C GLU A 55 -3.33 1.68 -5.77
N LYS A 56 -3.38 2.50 -4.71
CA LYS A 56 -2.83 3.86 -4.70
C LYS A 56 -1.31 3.93 -4.88
N ASN A 57 -0.62 2.82 -4.65
CA ASN A 57 0.83 2.70 -4.81
C ASN A 57 1.22 2.32 -6.24
N ILE A 58 0.26 1.91 -7.09
CA ILE A 58 0.53 1.49 -8.47
C ILE A 58 0.67 2.73 -9.37
N VAL A 59 1.86 2.90 -9.95
CA VAL A 59 2.21 4.05 -10.82
C VAL A 59 2.28 3.69 -12.29
N GLY A 60 2.22 2.40 -12.63
CA GLY A 60 2.17 1.90 -14.00
C GLY A 60 1.80 0.42 -14.01
N VAL A 61 1.21 -0.01 -15.13
CA VAL A 61 0.75 -1.38 -15.32
C VAL A 61 1.11 -1.90 -16.70
N ASP A 62 1.09 -3.21 -16.90
CA ASP A 62 1.14 -3.76 -18.26
C ASP A 62 -0.20 -3.59 -18.99
N VAL A 63 -0.24 -4.02 -20.25
CA VAL A 63 -1.47 -3.97 -21.06
C VAL A 63 -2.52 -5.01 -20.66
N THR A 64 -2.16 -6.04 -19.89
CA THR A 64 -3.11 -7.08 -19.46
C THR A 64 -3.90 -6.68 -18.22
N SER A 65 -3.38 -5.73 -17.43
CA SER A 65 -4.07 -5.14 -16.28
C SER A 65 -5.27 -4.29 -16.70
N THR A 66 -6.46 -4.89 -16.55
CA THR A 66 -7.75 -4.31 -16.92
C THR A 66 -8.75 -4.20 -15.77
N TYR A 67 -8.47 -4.86 -14.63
CA TYR A 67 -9.30 -4.82 -13.43
C TYR A 67 -8.48 -4.41 -12.19
N PRO A 68 -9.05 -3.63 -11.26
CA PRO A 68 -10.30 -2.87 -11.39
C PRO A 68 -10.22 -1.78 -12.48
N GLU A 69 -11.35 -1.22 -12.90
CA GLU A 69 -11.39 -0.22 -13.99
C GLU A 69 -10.46 0.98 -13.73
N SER A 70 -10.28 1.34 -12.46
CA SER A 70 -9.41 2.42 -12.02
C SER A 70 -7.94 2.26 -12.43
N VAL A 71 -7.42 1.03 -12.64
CA VAL A 71 -6.02 0.82 -13.08
C VAL A 71 -5.84 1.01 -14.58
N GLN A 72 -6.91 1.06 -15.37
CA GLN A 72 -6.82 1.21 -16.82
C GLN A 72 -6.29 2.59 -17.23
N LYS A 73 -6.49 3.61 -16.39
CA LYS A 73 -5.97 4.98 -16.61
C LYS A 73 -4.47 5.12 -16.33
N LEU A 74 -3.84 4.11 -15.72
CA LEU A 74 -2.42 4.15 -15.39
C LEU A 74 -1.56 4.00 -16.66
N PRO A 75 -0.36 4.59 -16.68
CA PRO A 75 0.59 4.42 -17.78
C PRO A 75 0.85 2.95 -18.08
N LYS A 76 0.86 2.61 -19.37
CA LYS A 76 1.13 1.25 -19.85
C LYS A 76 2.61 1.08 -20.18
N VAL A 77 3.23 0.04 -19.63
CA VAL A 77 4.69 -0.20 -19.78
C VAL A 77 5.06 -1.31 -20.79
N GLY A 78 4.06 -1.83 -21.49
CA GLY A 78 4.22 -2.86 -22.53
C GLY A 78 3.53 -4.16 -22.18
N HIS A 79 3.95 -5.25 -22.83
CA HIS A 79 3.33 -6.56 -22.72
C HIS A 79 4.40 -7.65 -22.57
N ASN A 80 4.30 -8.47 -21.51
CA ASN A 80 5.10 -9.67 -21.31
C ASN A 80 6.57 -9.50 -21.74
N ARG A 81 6.99 -10.20 -22.80
CA ARG A 81 8.37 -10.25 -23.31
C ARG A 81 8.85 -8.96 -24.00
N ASN A 82 7.94 -8.04 -24.32
CA ASN A 82 8.21 -6.76 -24.98
C ASN A 82 7.97 -5.60 -24.02
N MET A 83 8.44 -5.71 -22.79
CA MET A 83 8.31 -4.69 -21.77
C MET A 83 9.38 -3.60 -21.93
N SER A 84 9.00 -2.34 -21.81
CA SER A 84 9.94 -1.22 -21.92
C SER A 84 10.59 -0.90 -20.57
N ALA A 85 11.87 -1.26 -20.42
CA ALA A 85 12.65 -0.89 -19.24
C ALA A 85 12.71 0.63 -19.05
N GLU A 86 12.86 1.38 -20.15
CA GLU A 86 12.89 2.85 -20.13
C GLU A 86 11.58 3.43 -19.61
N ALA A 87 10.44 2.95 -20.10
CA ALA A 87 9.13 3.40 -19.65
C ALA A 87 8.93 3.09 -18.15
N ILE A 88 9.38 1.91 -17.69
CA ILE A 88 9.33 1.57 -16.27
C ILE A 88 10.20 2.51 -15.44
N ILE A 89 11.46 2.73 -15.82
CA ILE A 89 12.40 3.59 -15.10
C ILE A 89 11.90 5.05 -15.05
N ALA A 90 11.30 5.55 -16.13
CA ALA A 90 10.74 6.89 -16.19
C ALA A 90 9.63 7.14 -15.15
N LEU A 91 8.89 6.10 -14.75
CA LEU A 91 7.89 6.16 -13.69
C LEU A 91 8.49 6.20 -12.28
N LYS A 92 9.82 6.08 -12.15
CA LYS A 92 10.56 6.08 -10.87
C LYS A 92 9.94 5.12 -9.84
N PRO A 93 9.73 3.84 -10.17
CA PRO A 93 9.22 2.88 -9.19
C PRO A 93 10.30 2.52 -8.18
N THR A 94 9.86 2.17 -6.97
CA THR A 94 10.73 1.53 -5.98
C THR A 94 10.61 0.00 -6.06
N LEU A 95 9.54 -0.52 -6.68
CA LEU A 95 9.28 -1.93 -6.84
C LEU A 95 8.62 -2.25 -8.19
N VAL A 96 9.06 -3.31 -8.84
CA VAL A 96 8.39 -3.94 -9.99
C VAL A 96 7.92 -5.33 -9.57
N VAL A 97 6.64 -5.62 -9.79
CA VAL A 97 5.99 -6.89 -9.40
C VAL A 97 5.40 -7.62 -10.58
N GLY A 98 5.75 -8.89 -10.77
CA GLY A 98 5.25 -9.70 -11.89
C GLY A 98 5.15 -11.19 -11.58
N VAL A 99 4.65 -11.93 -12.57
CA VAL A 99 4.72 -13.40 -12.58
C VAL A 99 5.96 -13.81 -13.35
N THR A 100 6.75 -14.75 -12.82
CA THR A 100 8.07 -15.12 -13.34
C THR A 100 8.06 -15.44 -14.84
N GLU A 101 7.04 -16.13 -15.36
CA GLU A 101 6.94 -16.46 -16.79
C GLU A 101 6.80 -15.24 -17.73
N ASN A 102 6.36 -14.08 -17.20
CA ASN A 102 6.09 -12.88 -17.99
C ASN A 102 7.29 -11.92 -18.03
N VAL A 103 8.34 -12.17 -17.23
CA VAL A 103 9.48 -11.27 -17.05
C VAL A 103 10.73 -11.85 -17.67
N SER A 104 11.32 -11.16 -18.65
CA SER A 104 12.58 -11.60 -19.24
C SER A 104 13.76 -11.35 -18.28
N PRO A 105 14.78 -12.23 -18.25
CA PRO A 105 15.99 -12.00 -17.46
C PRO A 105 16.67 -10.66 -17.77
N GLN A 106 16.68 -10.27 -19.05
CA GLN A 106 17.26 -9.01 -19.52
C GLN A 106 16.55 -7.80 -18.90
N LEU A 107 15.22 -7.84 -18.79
CA LEU A 107 14.46 -6.78 -18.14
C LEU A 107 14.82 -6.68 -16.65
N ILE A 108 14.94 -7.83 -15.96
CA ILE A 108 15.33 -7.86 -14.54
C ILE A 108 16.72 -7.23 -14.36
N GLU A 109 17.68 -7.56 -15.21
CA GLU A 109 19.03 -7.01 -15.16
C GLU A 109 19.03 -5.49 -15.36
N GLN A 110 18.31 -5.00 -16.36
CA GLN A 110 18.19 -3.56 -16.64
C GLN A 110 17.58 -2.78 -15.47
N LEU A 111 16.50 -3.31 -14.88
CA LEU A 111 15.83 -2.68 -13.74
C LEU A 111 16.71 -2.69 -12.47
N ARG A 112 17.42 -3.80 -12.22
CA ARG A 112 18.38 -3.88 -11.11
C ARG A 112 19.56 -2.93 -11.29
N ALA A 113 20.07 -2.77 -12.50
CA ALA A 113 21.12 -1.79 -12.81
C ALA A 113 20.66 -0.35 -12.53
N ALA A 114 19.35 -0.09 -12.62
CA ALA A 114 18.73 1.18 -12.23
C ALA A 114 18.38 1.26 -10.73
N ASN A 115 18.83 0.33 -9.89
CA ASN A 115 18.51 0.22 -8.46
C ASN A 115 17.01 0.03 -8.14
N ILE A 116 16.24 -0.56 -9.07
CA ILE A 116 14.82 -0.87 -8.86
C ILE A 116 14.70 -2.31 -8.35
N LYS A 117 13.97 -2.51 -7.24
CA LYS A 117 13.67 -3.86 -6.75
C LYS A 117 12.72 -4.56 -7.71
N VAL A 118 13.01 -5.81 -8.07
CA VAL A 118 12.13 -6.64 -8.90
C VAL A 118 11.74 -7.88 -8.11
N GLN A 119 10.44 -8.08 -7.92
CA GLN A 119 9.87 -9.24 -7.24
C GLN A 119 9.01 -10.02 -8.23
N THR A 120 9.31 -11.30 -8.41
CA THR A 120 8.55 -12.19 -9.28
C THR A 120 8.02 -13.37 -8.49
N TYR A 121 6.83 -13.83 -8.88
CA TYR A 121 6.16 -14.96 -8.25
C TYR A 121 5.90 -16.07 -9.27
N ASN A 122 5.98 -17.31 -8.83
CA ASN A 122 5.56 -18.45 -9.63
C ASN A 122 4.04 -18.60 -9.54
N LEU A 123 3.36 -18.68 -10.69
CA LEU A 123 1.92 -18.91 -10.75
C LEU A 123 1.65 -20.35 -11.18
N GLU A 124 1.17 -21.15 -10.24
CA GLU A 124 0.61 -22.47 -10.56
C GLU A 124 -0.84 -22.31 -11.03
N SER A 125 -1.17 -22.91 -12.17
CA SER A 125 -2.52 -22.89 -12.76
C SER A 125 -3.47 -23.83 -12.01
N SER A 126 -3.77 -23.51 -10.75
CA SER A 126 -4.72 -24.23 -9.90
C SER A 126 -5.37 -23.26 -8.89
N PRO A 127 -6.55 -23.60 -8.33
CA PRO A 127 -7.16 -22.77 -7.29
C PRO A 127 -6.28 -22.62 -6.05
N GLU A 128 -5.51 -23.64 -5.69
CA GLU A 128 -4.58 -23.54 -4.56
C GLU A 128 -3.34 -22.70 -4.91
N GLY A 129 -2.85 -22.82 -6.15
CA GLY A 129 -1.82 -21.94 -6.70
C GLY A 129 -2.18 -20.47 -6.59
N ALA A 130 -3.42 -20.11 -6.96
CA ALA A 130 -3.92 -18.74 -6.83
C ALA A 130 -3.93 -18.26 -5.36
N LYS A 131 -4.43 -19.07 -4.42
CA LYS A 131 -4.40 -18.72 -2.99
C LYS A 131 -2.98 -18.55 -2.46
N ASN A 132 -2.07 -19.43 -2.87
CA ASN A 132 -0.67 -19.38 -2.47
C ASN A 132 0.02 -18.13 -3.00
N LEU A 133 -0.31 -17.70 -4.22
CA LEU A 133 0.19 -16.45 -4.78
C LEU A 133 -0.29 -15.25 -3.97
N VAL A 134 -1.58 -15.19 -3.62
CA VAL A 134 -2.13 -14.11 -2.78
C VAL A 134 -1.41 -14.03 -1.43
N ARG A 135 -1.18 -15.18 -0.77
CA ARG A 135 -0.45 -15.23 0.51
C ARG A 135 0.98 -14.71 0.35
N GLN A 136 1.71 -15.21 -0.65
CA GLN A 136 3.09 -14.78 -0.93
C GLN A 136 3.21 -13.29 -1.25
N MET A 137 2.19 -12.68 -1.84
CA MET A 137 2.16 -11.25 -2.13
C MET A 137 1.76 -10.39 -0.93
N ALA A 138 1.10 -10.97 0.07
CA ALA A 138 0.67 -10.28 1.28
C ALA A 138 1.74 -10.24 2.38
N ASP A 139 2.73 -11.15 2.31
CA ASP A 139 3.89 -11.23 3.21
C ASP A 139 4.90 -10.09 2.98
#